data_AF-A0A8J6UQA4-F1
#
_entry.id   AF-A0A8J6UQA4-F1
#
_cell.length_a   1.000
_cell.length_b   1.000
_cell.length_c   1.000
_cell.angle_alpha   90.00
_cell.angle_beta   90.00
_cell.angle_gamma   90.00
#
_symmetry.space_group_name_H-M   'P 1'
#
loop_
_entity.id
_entity.type
_entity.pdbx_description
1 polymer ?
#
loop_
_entity_poly.entity_id
_entity_poly.type
_entity_poly.pdbx_seq_one_letter_code
_entity_poly.pdbx_strand_id
1 'polypeptide(L)'
;MNEDTRTILNAPFRANQIKQRPGSFGGTLSYVEGSAVVERLNQAFHHSWNFEILTVDINADAGEVIAHVRISANGIVKEGYGSSQITRHRDSGEIVDLGSNIKASCTNG
;
A
#
# COMPACT_ATOMS: atom_id res chain seq x y z
N MET A 1 8.92 -4.56 21.71
CA MET A 1 8.00 -3.44 21.43
C MET A 1 7.37 -3.02 22.76
N ASN A 2 7.39 -1.72 23.09
CA ASN A 2 6.85 -1.21 24.36
C ASN A 2 5.32 -1.01 24.27
N GLU A 3 4.67 -0.70 25.39
CA GLU A 3 3.21 -0.57 25.48
C GLU A 3 2.67 0.67 24.75
N ASP A 4 3.43 1.77 24.74
CA ASP A 4 3.05 3.00 24.04
C ASP A 4 2.97 2.77 22.51
N THR A 5 3.98 2.11 21.92
CA THR A 5 3.96 1.71 20.51
C THR A 5 2.76 0.81 20.21
N ARG A 6 2.46 -0.18 21.08
CA ARG A 6 1.30 -1.06 20.90
C ARG A 6 -0.01 -0.27 20.92
N THR A 7 -0.13 0.69 21.82
CA THR A 7 -1.31 1.54 21.95
C THR A 7 -1.55 2.35 20.68
N ILE A 8 -0.52 2.98 20.12
CA ILE A 8 -0.62 3.76 18.87
C ILE A 8 -0.99 2.87 17.68
N LEU A 9 -0.35 1.71 17.54
CA LEU A 9 -0.59 0.80 16.41
C LEU A 9 -1.99 0.18 16.43
N ASN A 10 -2.52 -0.13 17.62
CA ASN A 10 -3.84 -0.76 17.79
C ASN A 10 -5.00 0.24 17.82
N ALA A 11 -4.72 1.55 17.88
CA ALA A 11 -5.76 2.55 17.86
C ALA A 11 -6.55 2.50 16.53
N PRO A 12 -7.90 2.63 16.55
CA PRO A 12 -8.67 2.69 15.32
C PRO A 12 -8.27 3.92 14.49
N PHE A 13 -8.39 3.83 13.16
CA PHE A 13 -8.33 5.03 12.32
C PHE A 13 -9.60 5.87 12.52
N ARG A 14 -9.48 7.19 12.45
CA ARG A 14 -10.64 8.09 12.56
C ARG A 14 -11.54 7.89 11.35
N ALA A 15 -12.84 8.10 11.52
CA ALA A 15 -13.81 7.93 10.44
C ALA A 15 -13.47 8.73 9.17
N ASN A 16 -12.90 9.93 9.32
CA ASN A 16 -12.47 10.77 8.19
C ASN A 16 -11.18 10.30 7.49
N GLN A 17 -10.45 9.34 8.07
CA GLN A 17 -9.28 8.70 7.46
C GLN A 17 -9.67 7.43 6.69
N ILE A 18 -10.88 6.91 6.91
CA ILE A 18 -11.41 5.75 6.21
C ILE A 18 -12.12 6.26 4.94
N LYS A 19 -11.49 6.08 3.80
CA LYS A 19 -12.03 6.43 2.49
C LYS A 19 -12.71 5.24 1.85
N GLN A 20 -13.55 5.51 0.86
CA GLN A 20 -14.26 4.49 0.10
C GLN A 20 -13.94 4.63 -1.38
N ARG A 21 -13.87 3.49 -2.08
CA ARG A 21 -13.76 3.43 -3.54
C ARG A 21 -14.65 2.32 -4.09
N PRO A 22 -15.09 2.41 -5.36
CA PRO A 22 -15.71 1.28 -6.04
C PRO A 22 -14.77 0.07 -6.04
N GLY A 23 -15.31 -1.10 -5.72
CA GLY A 23 -14.67 -2.40 -5.85
C GLY A 23 -15.25 -3.19 -7.02
N SER A 24 -14.83 -4.45 -7.13
CA SER A 24 -15.36 -5.37 -8.13
C SER A 24 -16.85 -5.67 -7.87
N PHE A 25 -17.58 -6.00 -8.95
CA PHE A 25 -18.98 -6.42 -8.92
C PHE A 25 -19.95 -5.44 -8.22
N GLY A 26 -19.67 -4.14 -8.30
CA GLY A 26 -20.52 -3.10 -7.71
C GLY A 26 -20.39 -2.95 -6.19
N GLY A 27 -19.43 -3.63 -5.56
CA GLY A 27 -19.12 -3.45 -4.16
C GLY A 27 -18.41 -2.12 -3.86
N THR A 28 -18.37 -1.74 -2.59
CA THR A 28 -17.57 -0.60 -2.10
C THR A 28 -16.48 -1.13 -1.17
N LEU A 29 -15.24 -0.70 -1.40
CA LEU A 29 -14.10 -1.05 -0.57
C LEU A 29 -13.71 0.14 0.30
N SER A 30 -13.59 -0.09 1.61
CA SER A 30 -13.02 0.87 2.55
C SER A 30 -11.50 0.73 2.58
N TYR A 31 -10.79 1.83 2.60
CA TYR A 31 -9.32 1.86 2.69
C TYR A 31 -8.85 3.07 3.49
N VAL A 32 -7.58 3.04 3.89
CA VAL A 32 -6.89 4.17 4.50
C VAL A 32 -5.78 4.60 3.55
N GLU A 33 -5.56 5.91 3.41
CA GLU A 33 -4.48 6.41 2.56
C GLU A 33 -3.10 6.07 3.13
N GLY A 34 -2.14 5.78 2.26
CA GLY A 34 -0.78 5.44 2.67
C GLY A 34 -0.12 6.52 3.55
N SER A 35 -0.44 7.79 3.33
CA SER A 35 0.05 8.90 4.19
C SER A 35 -0.39 8.77 5.65
N ALA A 36 -1.62 8.33 5.90
CA ALA A 36 -2.12 8.13 7.27
C ALA A 36 -1.47 6.91 7.95
N VAL A 37 -1.12 5.88 7.17
CA VAL A 37 -0.34 4.74 7.68
C VAL A 37 1.09 5.16 8.02
N VAL A 38 1.75 5.92 7.13
CA VAL A 38 3.09 6.50 7.34
C VAL A 38 3.12 7.37 8.59
N GLU A 39 2.12 8.23 8.78
CA GLU A 39 2.02 9.08 9.97
C GLU A 39 1.90 8.25 11.25
N ARG A 40 1.09 7.19 11.23
CA ARG A 40 0.96 6.27 12.38
C ARG A 40 2.26 5.55 12.70
N LEU A 41 2.99 5.08 11.70
CA LEU A 41 4.29 4.43 11.88
C LEU A 41 5.34 5.43 12.42
N ASN A 42 5.34 6.65 11.90
CA ASN A 42 6.19 7.74 12.39
C ASN A 42 5.94 8.03 13.87
N GLN A 43 4.67 8.10 14.29
CA GLN A 43 4.30 8.30 15.70
C GLN A 43 4.67 7.10 16.56
N ALA A 44 4.35 5.88 16.12
CA ALA A 44 4.53 4.65 16.89
C ALA A 44 6.00 4.29 17.12
N PHE A 45 6.85 4.59 16.14
CA PHE A 45 8.28 4.24 16.14
C PHE A 45 9.21 5.46 16.20
N HIS A 46 8.68 6.66 16.44
CA HIS A 46 9.46 7.91 16.45
C HIS A 46 10.34 8.07 15.19
N HIS A 47 9.74 7.83 14.03
CA HIS A 47 10.42 7.81 12.72
C HIS A 47 11.51 6.73 12.55
N SER A 48 11.73 5.86 13.54
CA SER A 48 12.69 4.76 13.50
C SER A 48 12.07 3.48 12.92
N TRP A 49 11.70 3.55 11.65
CA TRP A 49 11.23 2.41 10.86
C TRP A 49 11.72 2.55 9.42
N ASN A 50 11.78 1.44 8.68
CA ASN A 50 12.20 1.40 7.30
C ASN A 50 11.15 0.74 6.41
N PHE A 51 11.10 1.18 5.15
CA PHE A 51 10.32 0.57 4.07
C PHE A 51 11.24 0.27 2.90
N GLU A 52 11.21 -0.96 2.42
CA GLU A 52 12.02 -1.42 1.29
C GLU A 52 11.10 -2.01 0.22
N ILE A 53 11.32 -1.61 -1.02
CA ILE A 53 10.76 -2.32 -2.18
C ILE A 53 11.77 -3.41 -2.54
N LEU A 54 11.40 -4.67 -2.32
CA LEU A 54 12.27 -5.81 -2.59
C LEU A 54 12.26 -6.16 -4.08
N THR A 55 11.06 -6.24 -4.67
CA THR A 55 10.88 -6.46 -6.11
C THR A 55 9.66 -5.71 -6.64
N VAL A 56 9.69 -5.39 -7.93
CA VAL A 56 8.53 -4.96 -8.71
C VAL A 56 8.50 -5.83 -9.96
N ASP A 57 7.44 -6.60 -10.12
CA ASP A 57 7.17 -7.42 -11.30
C ASP A 57 6.06 -6.79 -12.14
N ILE A 58 6.28 -6.71 -13.45
CA ILE A 58 5.35 -6.12 -14.41
C ILE A 58 4.89 -7.24 -15.32
N ASN A 59 3.76 -7.84 -15.00
CA ASN A 59 3.15 -8.89 -15.79
C ASN A 59 2.18 -8.26 -16.82
N ALA A 60 2.74 -7.85 -17.96
CA ALA A 60 1.97 -7.20 -19.02
C ALA A 60 0.85 -8.09 -19.59
N ASP A 61 1.08 -9.41 -19.64
CA ASP A 61 0.14 -10.40 -20.16
C ASP A 61 -1.07 -10.57 -19.23
N ALA A 62 -0.83 -10.66 -17.91
CA ALA A 62 -1.89 -10.67 -16.90
C ALA A 62 -2.49 -9.28 -16.66
N GLY A 63 -1.83 -8.21 -17.13
CA GLY A 63 -2.28 -6.83 -16.94
C GLY A 63 -2.10 -6.31 -15.52
N GLU A 64 -1.06 -6.75 -14.80
CA GLU A 64 -0.85 -6.41 -13.39
C GLU A 64 0.61 -6.04 -13.08
N VAL A 65 0.78 -5.10 -12.15
CA VAL A 65 2.05 -4.81 -11.49
C VAL A 65 1.97 -5.33 -10.06
N ILE A 66 2.96 -6.11 -9.64
CA ILE A 66 3.05 -6.70 -8.30
C ILE A 66 4.32 -6.18 -7.64
N ALA A 67 4.21 -5.65 -6.42
CA ALA A 67 5.34 -5.23 -5.61
C ALA A 67 5.46 -6.12 -4.38
N HIS A 68 6.66 -6.64 -4.12
CA HIS A 68 7.04 -7.27 -2.86
C HIS A 68 7.77 -6.24 -2.02
N VAL A 69 7.28 -5.98 -0.81
CA VAL A 69 7.82 -4.93 0.05
C VAL A 69 8.09 -5.46 1.45
N ARG A 70 8.93 -4.73 2.18
CA ARG A 70 9.30 -5.04 3.56
C ARG A 70 9.20 -3.81 4.43
N ILE A 71 8.61 -3.97 5.60
CA ILE A 71 8.65 -3.00 6.70
C ILE A 71 9.51 -3.58 7.81
N SER A 72 10.43 -2.77 8.35
CA SER A 72 11.18 -3.13 9.54
C SER A 72 11.15 -2.02 10.59
N ALA A 73 10.96 -2.41 11.85
CA ALA A 73 10.98 -1.50 13.00
C ALA A 73 11.30 -2.27 14.28
N ASN A 74 12.18 -1.74 15.14
CA ASN A 74 12.55 -2.35 16.43
C ASN A 74 12.89 -3.86 16.36
N GLY A 75 13.63 -4.27 15.32
CA GLY A 75 14.02 -5.67 15.10
C GLY A 75 12.90 -6.58 14.58
N ILE A 76 11.69 -6.06 14.39
CA ILE A 76 10.57 -6.78 13.77
C ILE A 76 10.61 -6.52 12.27
N VAL A 77 10.49 -7.58 11.48
CA VAL A 77 10.40 -7.53 10.02
C VAL A 77 9.09 -8.14 9.58
N LYS A 78 8.39 -7.45 8.67
CA LYS A 78 7.20 -7.95 7.99
C LYS A 78 7.35 -7.69 6.50
N GLU A 79 6.89 -8.64 5.70
CA GLU A 79 6.84 -8.53 4.26
C GLU A 79 5.40 -8.65 3.79
N GLY A 80 5.13 -8.00 2.66
CA GLY A 80 3.80 -7.92 2.07
C GLY A 80 3.88 -7.81 0.55
N TYR A 81 2.76 -8.09 -0.08
CA TYR A 81 2.60 -7.95 -1.52
C TYR A 81 1.45 -7.00 -1.79
N GLY A 82 1.69 -6.02 -2.65
CA GLY A 82 0.69 -5.11 -3.17
C GLY A 82 0.61 -5.23 -4.68
N SER A 83 -0.57 -4.99 -5.25
CA SER A 83 -0.74 -5.00 -6.69
C SER A 83 -1.50 -3.80 -7.21
N SER A 84 -1.37 -3.57 -8.52
CA SER A 84 -2.13 -2.58 -9.28
C SER A 84 -2.37 -3.09 -10.69
N GLN A 85 -3.61 -3.00 -11.15
CA GLN A 85 -3.96 -3.32 -12.53
C GLN A 85 -3.33 -2.30 -13.48
N ILE A 86 -2.67 -2.78 -14.54
CA ILE A 86 -2.06 -1.94 -15.57
C ILE A 86 -3.17 -1.16 -16.29
N THR A 87 -3.04 0.16 -16.29
CA THR A 87 -3.97 1.02 -17.01
C THR A 87 -3.67 0.95 -18.51
N ARG A 88 -4.71 0.76 -19.33
CA ARG A 88 -4.59 0.70 -20.79
C ARG A 88 -5.51 1.71 -21.46
N HIS A 89 -5.03 2.30 -22.55
CA HIS A 89 -5.88 3.11 -23.41
C HIS A 89 -6.99 2.25 -24.00
N ARG A 90 -8.24 2.74 -23.94
CA ARG A 90 -9.43 1.94 -24.26
C ARG A 90 -9.44 1.40 -25.68
N ASP A 91 -8.99 2.21 -26.64
CA ASP A 91 -9.13 1.89 -28.07
C ASP A 91 -7.88 1.23 -28.65
N SER A 92 -6.68 1.64 -28.20
CA SER A 92 -5.40 1.12 -28.73
C SER A 92 -4.84 -0.05 -27.93
N GLY A 93 -5.30 -0.25 -26.68
CA GLY A 93 -4.78 -1.28 -25.78
C GLY A 93 -3.37 -0.99 -25.23
N GLU A 94 -2.77 0.13 -25.61
CA GLU A 94 -1.45 0.55 -25.16
C GLU A 94 -1.44 0.79 -23.65
N ILE A 95 -0.34 0.41 -23.00
CA ILE A 95 -0.14 0.69 -21.58
C ILE A 95 -0.01 2.20 -21.40
N VAL A 96 -0.81 2.74 -20.50
CA VAL A 96 -0.74 4.14 -20.08
C VAL A 96 -0.48 4.18 -18.58
N ASP A 97 0.31 5.16 -18.13
CA ASP A 97 0.48 5.46 -16.71
C ASP A 97 1.05 4.32 -15.82
N LEU A 98 1.98 3.53 -16.40
CA LEU A 98 2.66 2.44 -15.68
C LEU A 98 3.35 2.91 -14.39
N GLY A 99 3.86 4.15 -14.36
CA GLY A 99 4.47 4.74 -13.18
C GLY A 99 3.51 4.84 -11.99
N SER A 100 2.25 5.21 -12.23
CA SER A 100 1.23 5.25 -11.17
C SER A 100 0.86 3.84 -10.71
N ASN A 101 0.84 2.85 -11.62
CA ASN A 101 0.60 1.45 -11.25
C ASN A 101 1.72 0.90 -10.35
N ILE A 102 2.98 1.16 -10.69
CA ILE A 102 4.13 0.81 -9.85
C ILE A 102 3.99 1.45 -8.48
N LYS A 103 3.79 2.77 -8.42
CA LYS A 103 3.62 3.50 -7.16
C LYS A 103 2.48 2.94 -6.30
N ALA A 104 1.33 2.66 -6.92
CA ALA A 104 0.17 2.11 -6.24
C ALA A 104 0.46 0.71 -5.68
N SER A 105 1.08 -0.18 -6.47
CA SER A 105 1.45 -1.53 -6.03
C SER A 105 2.38 -1.49 -4.82
N CYS A 106 3.40 -0.62 -4.82
CA CYS A 106 4.30 -0.46 -3.67
C CYS A 106 3.58 0.11 -2.44
N THR A 107 2.60 1.00 -2.60
CA THR A 107 1.88 1.61 -1.46
C THR A 107 0.88 0.62 -0.84
N ASN A 108 0.36 -0.32 -1.63
CA ASN A 108 -0.62 -1.31 -1.20
C ASN A 108 0.01 -2.55 -0.51
N GLY A 109 1.32 -2.77 -0.70
CA GLY A 109 2.04 -3.91 -0.13
C GLY A 109 2.45 -3.69 1.32
#